data_AF-A0A6N6RYK1-F1
#
_entry.id   AF-A0A6N6RYK1-F1
#
_cell.length_a   1.000
_cell.length_b   1.000
_cell.length_c   1.000
_cell.angle_alpha   90.00
_cell.angle_beta   90.00
_cell.angle_gamma   90.00
#
_symmetry.space_group_name_H-M   'P 1'
#
loop_
_entity.id
_entity.type
_entity.pdbx_description
1 polymer ?
#
loop_
_entity_poly.entity_id
_entity_poly.type
_entity_poly.pdbx_seq_one_letter_code
_entity_poly.pdbx_strand_id
1 'polypeptide(L)'
;REDRLGFEFQEKIAKFLGFKDAELPAVERFMRIYYLRGNELREQSKRLIEKCLMDHKSGIRTAKTVTLDNSFIIQGGMLSASNINIFRDDPVNLMRAFEYADKYQVKMSNYLFDLIRENVSVTTMDETVRSNPELNASFLRLLKKGKNVADTLFEMNRLRFLGHYIPEFGKIVCMVQHDAYHVYTVDVHSIFMVREIENLLGYKYEKEHPLLTKTAESLVNRHVLYLACLFHDMGKGEGKDHAAKGAAMIPKIAKRLGLSATEAKQLEFLVENHLLMSHVSQRRDIHDYSLVIKFAKSVKNLETLSLLYLLTFADIKSVGPDVWTNWKGMLLKELFIRTAKVLERGSFKGEDPLARQKRVIEEVLRLLGSKISRRNVRAILETMPESYFLGFSPRKIAYHVGLIE
;
A
#
# COMPACT_ATOMS: atom_id res chain seq x y z
N ARG A 1 -20.34 -25.27 24.10
CA ARG A 1 -20.58 -23.82 24.34
C ARG A 1 -19.31 -23.14 23.87
N GLU A 2 -19.36 -22.48 22.72
CA GLU A 2 -18.21 -21.83 22.09
C GLU A 2 -18.41 -20.32 22.28
N ASP A 3 -17.50 -19.66 23.00
CA ASP A 3 -17.59 -18.21 23.28
C ASP A 3 -16.79 -17.38 22.25
N ARG A 4 -16.42 -18.00 21.12
CA ARG A 4 -15.68 -17.38 20.01
C ARG A 4 -16.53 -17.37 18.75
N LEU A 5 -16.54 -16.24 18.05
CA LEU A 5 -17.18 -16.11 16.74
C LEU A 5 -16.23 -16.62 15.64
N GLY A 6 -16.20 -17.94 15.45
CA GLY A 6 -15.48 -18.59 14.35
C GLY A 6 -16.06 -18.26 12.97
N PHE A 7 -15.23 -18.34 11.93
CA PHE A 7 -15.58 -18.02 10.54
C PHE A 7 -16.83 -18.79 10.07
N GLU A 8 -16.90 -20.08 10.42
CA GLU A 8 -17.97 -21.02 10.12
C GLU A 8 -19.34 -20.67 10.71
N PHE A 9 -19.38 -19.79 11.73
CA PHE A 9 -20.61 -19.37 12.38
C PHE A 9 -21.12 -18.01 11.89
N GLN A 10 -20.27 -17.21 11.23
CA GLN A 10 -20.57 -15.82 10.90
C GLN A 10 -21.82 -15.69 10.01
N GLU A 11 -21.92 -16.49 8.93
CA GLU A 11 -23.08 -16.44 8.04
C GLU A 11 -24.39 -16.85 8.73
N LYS A 12 -24.34 -17.91 9.55
CA LYS A 12 -25.51 -18.42 10.27
C LYS A 12 -26.02 -17.40 11.28
N ILE A 13 -25.10 -16.79 12.03
CA ILE A 13 -25.43 -15.76 13.02
C ILE A 13 -25.95 -14.49 12.32
N ALA A 14 -25.33 -14.06 11.22
CA ALA A 14 -25.82 -12.92 10.44
C ALA A 14 -27.28 -13.12 10.01
N LYS A 15 -27.62 -14.29 9.46
CA LYS A 15 -29.00 -14.64 9.08
C LYS A 15 -29.93 -14.70 10.29
N PHE A 16 -29.49 -15.31 11.39
CA PHE A 16 -30.27 -15.39 12.63
C PHE A 16 -30.60 -14.01 13.22
N LEU A 17 -29.67 -13.07 13.16
CA LEU A 17 -29.85 -11.68 13.60
C LEU A 17 -30.62 -10.81 12.59
N GLY A 18 -31.10 -11.39 11.48
CA GLY A 18 -31.93 -10.70 10.49
C GLY A 18 -31.18 -9.87 9.46
N PHE A 19 -29.85 -10.03 9.32
CA PHE A 19 -29.11 -9.39 8.23
C PHE A 19 -29.51 -10.00 6.89
N LYS A 20 -29.61 -9.15 5.87
CA LYS A 20 -29.95 -9.51 4.50
C LYS A 20 -28.88 -9.03 3.54
N ASP A 21 -28.71 -9.74 2.44
CA ASP A 21 -27.84 -9.30 1.35
C ASP A 21 -28.37 -8.00 0.75
N ALA A 22 -27.46 -7.11 0.39
CA ALA A 22 -27.73 -5.85 -0.32
C ALA A 22 -26.53 -5.57 -1.23
N GLU A 23 -26.01 -4.33 -1.25
CA GLU A 23 -24.74 -4.00 -1.92
C GLU A 23 -23.54 -4.80 -1.36
N LEU A 24 -23.62 -5.16 -0.08
CA LEU A 24 -22.67 -6.08 0.58
C LEU A 24 -23.41 -7.33 1.09
N PRO A 25 -22.75 -8.50 1.13
CA PRO A 25 -23.26 -9.70 1.77
C PRO A 25 -23.71 -9.48 3.21
N ALA A 26 -24.76 -10.18 3.63
CA ALA A 26 -25.33 -10.10 4.99
C ALA A 26 -24.28 -10.31 6.08
N VAL A 27 -23.37 -11.26 5.85
CA VAL A 27 -22.26 -11.60 6.76
C VAL A 27 -21.27 -10.45 6.90
N GLU A 28 -20.88 -9.79 5.82
CA GLU A 28 -19.96 -8.65 5.85
C GLU A 28 -20.59 -7.44 6.55
N ARG A 29 -21.89 -7.20 6.31
CA ARG A 29 -22.64 -6.15 7.01
C ARG A 29 -22.71 -6.40 8.52
N PHE A 30 -22.98 -7.65 8.92
CA PHE A 30 -22.95 -8.07 10.32
C PHE A 30 -21.56 -7.87 10.93
N MET A 31 -20.53 -8.41 10.28
CA MET A 31 -19.17 -8.35 10.79
C MET A 31 -18.64 -6.91 10.87
N ARG A 32 -19.05 -6.02 9.96
CA ARG A 32 -18.73 -4.59 10.05
C ARG A 32 -19.26 -3.96 11.32
N ILE A 33 -20.52 -4.24 11.69
CA ILE A 33 -21.10 -3.75 12.95
C ILE A 33 -20.38 -4.36 14.14
N TYR A 34 -20.08 -5.67 14.09
CA TYR A 34 -19.32 -6.35 15.13
C TYR A 34 -17.96 -5.67 15.38
N TYR A 35 -17.17 -5.39 14.35
CA TYR A 35 -15.87 -4.71 14.50
C TYR A 35 -16.01 -3.25 14.96
N LEU A 36 -17.01 -2.51 14.47
CA LEU A 36 -17.28 -1.14 14.94
C LEU A 36 -17.56 -1.12 16.46
N ARG A 37 -18.40 -2.04 16.94
CA ARG A 37 -18.72 -2.18 18.36
C ARG A 37 -17.55 -2.72 19.18
N GLY A 38 -16.81 -3.69 18.64
CA GLY A 38 -15.60 -4.22 19.26
C GLY A 38 -14.54 -3.15 19.46
N ASN A 39 -14.31 -2.30 18.45
CA ASN A 39 -13.40 -1.16 18.57
C ASN A 39 -13.87 -0.16 19.63
N GLU A 40 -15.15 0.19 19.66
CA GLU A 40 -15.72 1.08 20.68
C GLU A 40 -15.56 0.54 22.11
N LEU A 41 -15.86 -0.74 22.32
CA LEU A 41 -15.66 -1.42 23.61
C LEU A 41 -14.19 -1.45 24.00
N ARG A 42 -13.30 -1.83 23.09
CA ARG A 42 -11.85 -1.85 23.33
C ARG A 42 -11.35 -0.48 23.80
N GLU A 43 -11.76 0.60 23.14
CA GLU A 43 -11.35 1.95 23.50
C GLU A 43 -11.85 2.37 24.89
N GLN A 44 -13.12 2.07 25.20
CA GLN A 44 -13.68 2.36 26.52
C GLN A 44 -12.99 1.55 27.63
N SER A 45 -12.76 0.25 27.41
CA SER A 45 -12.06 -0.63 28.34
C SER A 45 -10.62 -0.19 28.56
N LYS A 46 -9.88 0.14 27.49
CA LYS A 46 -8.51 0.65 27.59
C LYS A 46 -8.45 1.92 28.43
N ARG A 47 -9.36 2.87 28.20
CA ARG A 47 -9.42 4.11 28.98
C ARG A 47 -9.70 3.84 30.46
N LEU A 48 -10.62 2.93 30.77
CA LEU A 48 -10.94 2.56 32.14
C LEU A 48 -9.72 1.95 32.83
N ILE A 49 -9.05 0.99 32.17
CA ILE A 49 -7.84 0.35 32.68
C ILE A 49 -6.74 1.39 32.93
N GLU A 50 -6.47 2.27 31.96
CA GLU A 50 -5.46 3.32 32.10
C GLU A 50 -5.78 4.27 33.26
N LYS A 51 -7.04 4.68 33.44
CA LYS A 51 -7.45 5.51 34.59
C LYS A 51 -7.25 4.78 35.93
N CYS A 52 -7.48 3.48 35.99
CA CYS A 52 -7.24 2.69 37.20
C CYS A 52 -5.75 2.44 37.47
N LEU A 53 -4.91 2.39 36.42
CA LEU A 53 -3.47 2.22 36.52
C LEU A 53 -2.70 3.53 36.74
N MET A 54 -3.35 4.68 36.54
CA MET A 54 -2.76 5.98 36.87
C MET A 54 -2.55 6.06 38.39
N ASP A 55 -1.32 5.84 38.80
CA ASP A 55 -0.91 5.94 40.19
C ASP A 55 -0.99 7.41 40.62
N HIS A 56 -1.93 7.73 41.52
CA HIS A 56 -2.06 9.07 42.11
C HIS A 56 -0.85 9.47 42.98
N LYS A 57 0.17 8.61 43.08
CA LYS A 57 1.39 8.79 43.87
C LYS A 57 2.63 9.16 43.04
N SER A 58 2.52 10.06 42.08
CA SER A 58 3.69 10.76 41.56
C SER A 58 3.80 12.13 42.21
N GLY A 59 4.75 12.29 43.13
CA GLY A 59 5.07 13.57 43.75
C GLY A 59 5.27 14.66 42.70
N ILE A 60 4.93 15.90 43.06
CA ILE A 60 4.95 17.10 42.22
C ILE A 60 6.39 17.38 41.77
N ARG A 61 6.87 16.66 40.75
CA ARG A 61 7.95 17.14 39.89
C ARG A 61 7.29 17.94 38.80
N THR A 62 7.59 19.24 38.76
CA THR A 62 7.20 20.11 37.65
C THR A 62 7.76 19.52 36.36
N ALA A 63 6.89 18.85 35.59
CA ALA A 63 7.27 18.26 34.33
C ALA A 63 7.73 19.39 33.39
N LYS A 64 8.91 19.23 32.78
CA LYS A 64 9.41 20.17 31.77
C LYS A 64 8.34 20.35 30.69
N THR A 65 7.92 21.59 30.50
CA THR A 65 6.90 21.97 29.53
C THR A 65 7.56 22.77 28.42
N VAL A 66 7.34 22.35 27.17
CA VAL A 66 7.78 23.06 25.98
C VAL A 66 6.53 23.52 25.24
N THR A 67 6.35 24.83 25.11
CA THR A 67 5.24 25.38 24.33
C THR A 67 5.55 25.26 22.84
N LEU A 68 4.57 24.79 22.09
CA LEU A 68 4.59 24.76 20.63
C LEU A 68 3.57 25.77 20.10
N ASP A 69 3.60 25.97 18.79
CA ASP A 69 2.65 26.80 18.07
C ASP A 69 1.22 26.21 18.17
N ASN A 70 0.21 27.02 17.80
CA ASN A 70 -1.19 26.58 17.71
C ASN A 70 -1.75 25.95 18.98
N SER A 71 -1.33 26.46 20.14
CA SER A 71 -1.81 26.00 21.46
C SER A 71 -1.48 24.54 21.80
N PHE A 72 -0.44 23.97 21.17
CA PHE A 72 0.11 22.69 21.60
C PHE A 72 1.24 22.86 22.62
N ILE A 73 1.41 21.88 23.49
CA ILE A 73 2.52 21.80 24.45
C ILE A 73 3.07 20.38 24.47
N ILE A 74 4.36 20.23 24.77
CA ILE A 74 4.95 18.95 25.16
C ILE A 74 5.23 19.02 26.65
N GLN A 75 4.53 18.23 27.44
CA GLN A 75 4.67 18.16 28.89
C GLN A 75 4.95 16.72 29.31
N GLY A 76 6.03 16.51 30.07
CA GLY A 76 6.41 15.16 30.51
C GLY A 76 6.73 14.19 29.37
N GLY A 77 7.16 14.71 28.22
CA GLY A 77 7.43 13.91 27.01
C GLY A 77 6.20 13.50 26.21
N MET A 78 5.02 14.05 26.51
CA MET A 78 3.78 13.81 25.77
C MET A 78 3.24 15.09 25.14
N LEU A 79 2.68 14.99 23.94
CA LEU A 79 1.96 16.08 23.29
C LEU A 79 0.60 16.28 23.96
N SER A 80 0.28 17.53 24.29
CA SER A 80 -0.99 17.94 24.87
C SER A 80 -1.45 19.27 24.27
N ALA A 81 -2.70 19.65 24.54
CA ALA A 81 -3.21 20.98 24.23
C ALA A 81 -3.09 21.88 25.47
N SER A 82 -2.81 23.17 25.27
CA SER A 82 -2.78 24.16 26.36
C SER A 82 -4.17 24.70 26.71
N ASN A 83 -5.19 24.45 25.88
CA ASN A 83 -6.56 24.85 26.13
C ASN A 83 -7.57 23.81 25.60
N ILE A 84 -8.78 23.83 26.17
CA ILE A 84 -9.87 22.89 25.83
C ILE A 84 -10.60 23.24 24.53
N ASN A 85 -10.51 24.48 24.04
CA ASN A 85 -11.22 24.95 22.85
C ASN A 85 -10.38 24.85 21.57
N ILE A 86 -9.18 24.24 21.62
CA ILE A 86 -8.18 24.23 20.55
C ILE A 86 -8.72 23.82 19.17
N PHE A 87 -9.66 22.87 19.13
CA PHE A 87 -10.27 22.38 17.88
C PHE A 87 -11.51 23.18 17.47
N ARG A 88 -12.18 23.84 18.41
CA ARG A 88 -13.29 24.75 18.12
C ARG A 88 -12.76 26.06 17.54
N ASP A 89 -11.65 26.55 18.10
CA ASP A 89 -11.00 27.79 17.68
C ASP A 89 -10.30 27.60 16.32
N ASP A 90 -9.67 26.45 16.10
CA ASP A 90 -9.08 26.07 14.81
C ASP A 90 -9.21 24.54 14.56
N PRO A 91 -10.18 24.10 13.73
CA PRO A 91 -10.36 22.70 13.36
C PRO A 91 -9.16 22.05 12.68
N VAL A 92 -8.26 22.84 12.09
CA VAL A 92 -7.01 22.34 11.48
C VAL A 92 -6.11 21.67 12.52
N ASN A 93 -6.23 22.08 13.79
CA ASN A 93 -5.48 21.48 14.89
C ASN A 93 -5.76 19.99 15.07
N LEU A 94 -6.92 19.48 14.63
CA LEU A 94 -7.19 18.04 14.65
C LEU A 94 -6.15 17.26 13.84
N MET A 95 -5.79 17.74 12.64
CA MET A 95 -4.72 17.14 11.83
C MET A 95 -3.34 17.43 12.42
N ARG A 96 -3.10 18.67 12.89
CA ARG A 96 -1.80 19.06 13.46
C ARG A 96 -1.43 18.24 14.69
N ALA A 97 -2.39 17.80 15.50
CA ALA A 97 -2.12 16.93 16.64
C ALA A 97 -1.38 15.65 16.19
N PHE A 98 -1.82 15.02 15.10
CA PHE A 98 -1.17 13.85 14.51
C PHE A 98 0.16 14.20 13.83
N GLU A 99 0.20 15.29 13.05
CA GLU A 99 1.44 15.77 12.42
C GLU A 99 2.53 16.04 13.47
N TYR A 100 2.17 16.69 14.59
CA TYR A 100 3.10 17.07 15.65
C TYR A 100 3.54 15.86 16.47
N ALA A 101 2.63 14.94 16.79
CA ALA A 101 2.99 13.70 17.49
C ALA A 101 4.06 12.93 16.71
N ASP A 102 3.89 12.80 15.39
CA ASP A 102 4.90 12.18 14.53
C ASP A 102 6.16 13.06 14.40
N LYS A 103 6.03 14.34 14.02
CA LYS A 103 7.18 15.24 13.81
C LYS A 103 8.12 15.30 15.02
N TYR A 104 7.55 15.41 16.23
CA TYR A 104 8.31 15.49 17.47
C TYR A 104 8.59 14.12 18.10
N GLN A 105 8.10 13.02 17.51
CA GLN A 105 8.30 11.64 17.99
C GLN A 105 7.86 11.45 19.45
N VAL A 106 6.71 12.02 19.79
CA VAL A 106 6.11 11.94 21.13
C VAL A 106 4.71 11.34 21.05
N LYS A 107 4.29 10.65 22.11
CA LYS A 107 2.91 10.17 22.21
C LYS A 107 1.99 11.33 22.58
N MET A 108 0.74 11.27 22.14
CA MET A 108 -0.31 12.16 22.65
C MET A 108 -0.68 11.76 24.08
N SER A 109 -0.94 12.76 24.93
CA SER A 109 -1.49 12.56 26.26
C SER A 109 -2.93 12.05 26.20
N ASN A 110 -3.37 11.37 27.26
CA ASN A 110 -4.76 10.91 27.36
C ASN A 110 -5.78 12.06 27.31
N TYR A 111 -5.40 13.24 27.82
CA TYR A 111 -6.21 14.45 27.71
C TYR A 111 -6.44 14.85 26.25
N LEU A 112 -5.37 14.91 25.45
CA LEU A 112 -5.47 15.25 24.03
C LEU A 112 -6.25 14.18 23.25
N PHE A 113 -6.08 12.90 23.57
CA PHE A 113 -6.86 11.80 23.00
C PHE A 113 -8.38 11.95 23.24
N ASP A 114 -8.77 12.18 24.50
CA ASP A 114 -10.17 12.40 24.86
C ASP A 114 -10.72 13.64 24.15
N LEU A 115 -9.94 14.73 24.10
CA LEU A 115 -10.33 15.98 23.44
C LEU A 115 -10.55 15.81 21.93
N ILE A 116 -9.66 15.10 21.23
CA ILE A 116 -9.83 14.80 19.80
C ILE A 116 -11.11 14.00 19.61
N ARG A 117 -11.31 12.91 20.35
CA ARG A 117 -12.48 12.05 20.19
C ARG A 117 -13.80 12.78 20.43
N GLU A 118 -13.84 13.70 21.39
CA GLU A 118 -15.03 14.52 21.70
C GLU A 118 -15.33 15.56 20.60
N ASN A 119 -14.32 15.98 19.83
CA ASN A 119 -14.47 16.98 18.78
C ASN A 119 -14.52 16.38 17.36
N VAL A 120 -14.14 15.12 17.16
CA VAL A 120 -14.25 14.44 15.85
C VAL A 120 -15.69 13.99 15.62
N SER A 121 -16.36 14.68 14.72
CA SER A 121 -17.73 14.38 14.32
C SER A 121 -17.96 14.76 12.86
N VAL A 122 -19.07 14.29 12.28
CA VAL A 122 -19.51 14.71 10.94
C VAL A 122 -19.76 16.21 10.87
N THR A 123 -20.21 16.85 11.95
CA THR A 123 -20.46 18.29 11.99
C THR A 123 -19.17 19.11 12.07
N THR A 124 -18.16 18.62 12.80
CA THR A 124 -16.85 19.29 12.87
C THR A 124 -16.06 19.11 11.58
N MET A 125 -16.25 17.99 10.88
CA MET A 125 -15.53 17.64 9.66
C MET A 125 -16.42 17.81 8.41
N ASP A 126 -17.03 19.00 8.28
CA ASP A 126 -17.84 19.36 7.14
C ASP A 126 -17.00 19.57 5.86
N GLU A 127 -17.64 19.92 4.74
CA GLU A 127 -16.92 20.13 3.47
C GLU A 127 -15.98 21.35 3.53
N THR A 128 -16.28 22.35 4.35
CA THR A 128 -15.45 23.56 4.54
C THR A 128 -14.14 23.19 5.21
N VAL A 129 -14.20 22.42 6.31
CA VAL A 129 -13.02 21.96 7.03
C VAL A 129 -12.22 20.97 6.18
N ARG A 130 -12.89 20.01 5.51
CA ARG A 130 -12.23 19.04 4.62
C ARG A 130 -11.56 19.69 3.41
N SER A 131 -12.04 20.84 2.95
CA SER A 131 -11.45 21.60 1.85
C SER A 131 -10.45 22.67 2.31
N ASN A 132 -10.16 22.78 3.61
CA ASN A 132 -9.20 23.74 4.14
C ASN A 132 -7.78 23.43 3.62
N PRO A 133 -7.10 24.36 2.91
CA PRO A 133 -5.80 24.11 2.33
C PRO A 133 -4.71 23.75 3.35
N GLU A 134 -4.73 24.36 4.54
CA GLU A 134 -3.71 24.10 5.57
C GLU A 134 -3.92 22.75 6.26
N LEU A 135 -5.16 22.30 6.42
CA LEU A 135 -5.46 20.96 6.91
C LEU A 135 -4.92 19.90 5.93
N ASN A 136 -5.21 20.07 4.64
CA ASN A 136 -4.74 19.17 3.60
C ASN A 136 -3.20 19.22 3.45
N ALA A 137 -2.60 20.41 3.56
CA ALA A 137 -1.15 20.58 3.57
C ALA A 137 -0.51 19.88 4.79
N SER A 138 -1.12 19.97 5.98
CA SER A 138 -0.67 19.27 7.19
C SER A 138 -0.68 17.75 7.00
N PHE A 139 -1.74 17.19 6.42
CA PHE A 139 -1.79 15.77 6.07
C PHE A 139 -0.69 15.37 5.06
N LEU A 140 -0.51 16.16 4.00
CA LEU A 140 0.54 15.88 3.02
C LEU A 140 1.94 16.02 3.62
N ARG A 141 2.17 16.94 4.56
CA ARG A 141 3.45 17.03 5.29
C ARG A 141 3.71 15.78 6.12
N LEU A 142 2.68 15.26 6.82
CA LEU A 142 2.77 13.98 7.53
C LEU A 142 3.17 12.86 6.56
N LEU A 143 2.49 12.71 5.41
CA LEU A 143 2.82 11.66 4.45
C LEU A 143 4.21 11.82 3.79
N LYS A 144 4.68 13.06 3.61
CA LYS A 144 5.96 13.36 2.94
C LYS A 144 7.17 13.25 3.88
N LYS A 145 7.02 13.64 5.14
CA LYS A 145 8.13 13.82 6.09
C LYS A 145 8.01 12.98 7.35
N GLY A 146 6.88 12.32 7.55
CA GLY A 146 6.65 11.55 8.76
C GLY A 146 7.57 10.34 8.87
N LYS A 147 7.83 9.91 10.11
CA LYS A 147 8.70 8.75 10.39
C LYS A 147 7.93 7.49 10.78
N ASN A 148 6.74 7.66 11.38
CA ASN A 148 5.83 6.58 11.79
C ASN A 148 4.44 6.89 11.21
N VAL A 149 4.37 7.06 9.89
CA VAL A 149 3.15 7.40 9.16
C VAL A 149 2.09 6.32 9.36
N ALA A 150 2.45 5.03 9.31
CA ALA A 150 1.49 3.96 9.52
C ALA A 150 0.91 3.95 10.94
N ASP A 151 1.73 4.16 11.98
CA ASP A 151 1.24 4.28 13.38
C ASP A 151 0.31 5.48 13.53
N THR A 152 0.68 6.61 12.92
CA THR A 152 -0.12 7.83 12.96
C THR A 152 -1.48 7.62 12.27
N LEU A 153 -1.50 7.00 11.08
CA LEU A 153 -2.73 6.63 10.38
C LEU A 153 -3.59 5.65 11.18
N PHE A 154 -2.98 4.70 11.90
CA PHE A 154 -3.69 3.81 12.82
C PHE A 154 -4.39 4.58 13.94
N GLU A 155 -3.69 5.53 14.57
CA GLU A 155 -4.29 6.36 15.62
C GLU A 155 -5.38 7.29 15.06
N MET A 156 -5.19 7.86 13.87
CA MET A 156 -6.23 8.62 13.17
C MET A 156 -7.48 7.76 12.90
N ASN A 157 -7.31 6.52 12.46
CA ASN A 157 -8.42 5.60 12.20
C ASN A 157 -9.12 5.19 13.51
N ARG A 158 -8.33 4.87 14.54
CA ARG A 158 -8.80 4.49 15.89
C ARG A 158 -9.62 5.60 16.54
N LEU A 159 -9.22 6.86 16.36
CA LEU A 159 -9.97 8.03 16.83
C LEU A 159 -11.11 8.45 15.90
N ARG A 160 -11.44 7.63 14.89
CA ARG A 160 -12.44 7.88 13.85
C ARG A 160 -12.14 9.10 12.99
N PHE A 161 -11.02 9.79 13.18
CA PHE A 161 -10.66 11.00 12.45
C PHE A 161 -10.44 10.72 10.97
N LEU A 162 -9.70 9.65 10.62
CA LEU A 162 -9.35 9.36 9.22
C LEU A 162 -10.59 9.18 8.33
N GLY A 163 -11.58 8.41 8.80
CA GLY A 163 -12.83 8.17 8.07
C GLY A 163 -13.76 9.39 7.98
N HIS A 164 -13.69 10.33 8.93
CA HIS A 164 -14.41 11.60 8.83
C HIS A 164 -13.70 12.59 7.91
N TYR A 165 -12.36 12.63 7.95
CA TYR A 165 -11.53 13.51 7.12
C TYR A 165 -11.54 13.09 5.64
N ILE A 166 -11.47 11.79 5.36
CA ILE A 166 -11.58 11.20 4.02
C ILE A 166 -12.85 10.33 4.00
N PRO A 167 -14.03 10.90 3.68
CA PRO A 167 -15.30 10.18 3.75
C PRO A 167 -15.34 8.92 2.89
N GLU A 168 -14.64 8.94 1.76
CA GLU A 168 -14.53 7.80 0.87
C GLU A 168 -13.78 6.63 1.55
N PHE A 169 -12.78 6.92 2.38
CA PHE A 169 -12.14 5.92 3.26
C PHE A 169 -13.08 5.51 4.40
N GLY A 170 -13.88 6.44 4.94
CA GLY A 170 -14.93 6.15 5.93
C GLY A 170 -15.91 5.05 5.50
N LYS A 171 -16.15 4.89 4.19
CA LYS A 171 -17.02 3.83 3.64
C LYS A 171 -16.44 2.42 3.80
N ILE A 172 -15.10 2.28 3.89
CA ILE A 172 -14.41 1.00 4.04
C ILE A 172 -13.93 0.71 5.47
N VAL A 173 -14.13 1.65 6.41
CA VAL A 173 -13.80 1.43 7.83
C VAL A 173 -14.56 0.24 8.40
N CYS A 174 -13.81 -0.68 9.03
CA CYS A 174 -14.28 -1.95 9.57
C CYS A 174 -14.97 -2.85 8.54
N MET A 175 -14.78 -2.62 7.23
CA MET A 175 -15.37 -3.45 6.20
C MET A 175 -14.61 -4.78 6.14
N VAL A 176 -15.34 -5.89 6.21
CA VAL A 176 -14.79 -7.24 6.15
C VAL A 176 -14.99 -7.77 4.74
N GLN A 177 -13.99 -8.47 4.22
CA GLN A 177 -14.14 -9.32 3.05
C GLN A 177 -14.30 -10.75 3.56
N HIS A 178 -15.47 -11.35 3.34
CA HIS A 178 -15.75 -12.68 3.87
C HIS A 178 -15.13 -13.76 2.98
N ASP A 179 -13.81 -13.89 3.06
CA ASP A 179 -13.06 -14.99 2.47
C ASP A 179 -11.98 -15.52 3.42
N ALA A 180 -11.38 -16.65 3.06
CA ALA A 180 -10.43 -17.35 3.91
C ALA A 180 -9.05 -16.68 4.01
N TYR A 181 -8.78 -15.66 3.20
CA TYR A 181 -7.44 -15.08 3.05
C TYR A 181 -7.33 -13.71 3.73
N HIS A 182 -8.39 -12.90 3.75
CA HIS A 182 -8.38 -11.58 4.37
C HIS A 182 -8.55 -11.65 5.89
N VAL A 183 -7.42 -11.58 6.60
CA VAL A 183 -7.41 -11.58 8.07
C VAL A 183 -7.85 -10.24 8.66
N TYR A 184 -7.66 -9.14 7.91
CA TYR A 184 -7.91 -7.78 8.36
C TYR A 184 -9.08 -7.12 7.62
N THR A 185 -9.75 -6.19 8.30
CA THR A 185 -10.70 -5.29 7.64
C THR A 185 -9.98 -4.41 6.62
N VAL A 186 -10.70 -3.93 5.60
CA VAL A 186 -10.10 -3.22 4.45
C VAL A 186 -9.32 -1.98 4.87
N ASP A 187 -9.82 -1.22 5.85
CA ASP A 187 -9.13 -0.07 6.43
C ASP A 187 -7.81 -0.45 7.12
N VAL A 188 -7.82 -1.51 7.94
CA VAL A 188 -6.63 -1.98 8.65
C VAL A 188 -5.59 -2.52 7.67
N HIS A 189 -6.03 -3.31 6.68
CA HIS A 189 -5.19 -3.80 5.60
C HIS A 189 -4.51 -2.64 4.83
N SER A 190 -5.28 -1.62 4.45
CA SER A 190 -4.77 -0.44 3.74
C SER A 190 -3.70 0.33 4.53
N ILE A 191 -3.84 0.42 5.87
CA ILE A 191 -2.81 1.03 6.73
C ILE A 191 -1.60 0.10 6.90
N PHE A 192 -1.79 -1.22 6.95
CA PHE A 192 -0.67 -2.16 6.96
C PHE A 192 0.13 -2.14 5.67
N MET A 193 -0.46 -1.87 4.52
CA MET A 193 0.31 -1.62 3.30
C MET A 193 1.30 -0.47 3.48
N VAL A 194 0.88 0.65 4.10
CA VAL A 194 1.77 1.77 4.43
C VAL A 194 2.91 1.30 5.34
N ARG A 195 2.61 0.47 6.35
CA ARG A 195 3.63 -0.14 7.23
C ARG A 195 4.64 -0.96 6.46
N GLU A 196 4.20 -1.76 5.49
CA GLU A 196 5.11 -2.60 4.70
C GLU A 196 6.04 -1.77 3.81
N ILE A 197 5.57 -0.62 3.31
CA ILE A 197 6.44 0.35 2.64
C ILE A 197 7.42 1.00 3.63
N GLU A 198 6.99 1.38 4.83
CA GLU A 198 7.91 1.87 5.87
C GLU A 198 8.96 0.82 6.27
N ASN A 199 8.58 -0.45 6.36
CA ASN A 199 9.50 -1.56 6.62
C ASN A 199 10.57 -1.68 5.51
N LEU A 200 10.20 -1.48 4.24
CA LEU A 200 11.16 -1.43 3.14
C LEU A 200 12.12 -0.24 3.29
N LEU A 201 11.59 0.96 3.57
CA LEU A 201 12.39 2.17 3.76
C LEU A 201 13.29 2.10 5.00
N GLY A 202 12.90 1.32 6.01
CA GLY A 202 13.69 0.99 7.19
C GLY A 202 14.63 -0.20 6.99
N TYR A 203 14.84 -0.66 5.76
CA TYR A 203 15.75 -1.76 5.38
C TYR A 203 15.45 -3.12 6.04
N LYS A 204 14.26 -3.31 6.62
CA LYS A 204 13.85 -4.55 7.30
C LYS A 204 13.97 -5.78 6.39
N TYR A 205 13.69 -5.61 5.09
CA TYR A 205 13.68 -6.67 4.10
C TYR A 205 14.89 -6.68 3.16
N GLU A 206 15.93 -5.88 3.44
CA GLU A 206 17.06 -5.70 2.50
C GLU A 206 17.74 -7.02 2.11
N LYS A 207 17.95 -7.92 3.08
CA LYS A 207 18.61 -9.22 2.82
C LYS A 207 17.78 -10.13 1.93
N GLU A 208 16.47 -10.19 2.15
CA GLU A 208 15.56 -11.10 1.45
C GLU A 208 15.10 -10.51 0.11
N HIS A 209 14.92 -9.19 0.05
CA HIS A 209 14.28 -8.47 -1.04
C HIS A 209 15.04 -7.17 -1.42
N PRO A 210 16.34 -7.26 -1.76
CA PRO A 210 17.19 -6.08 -1.97
C PRO A 210 16.70 -5.16 -3.09
N LEU A 211 16.07 -5.71 -4.14
CA LEU A 211 15.50 -4.90 -5.22
C LEU A 211 14.31 -4.07 -4.75
N LEU A 212 13.40 -4.64 -3.94
CA LEU A 212 12.25 -3.89 -3.41
C LEU A 212 12.74 -2.75 -2.52
N THR A 213 13.68 -3.02 -1.62
CA THR A 213 14.28 -2.02 -0.73
C THR A 213 14.91 -0.89 -1.52
N LYS A 214 15.74 -1.22 -2.52
CA LYS A 214 16.39 -0.20 -3.37
C LYS A 214 15.38 0.61 -4.18
N THR A 215 14.32 -0.01 -4.70
CA THR A 215 13.25 0.69 -5.43
C THR A 215 12.45 1.62 -4.51
N ALA A 216 12.21 1.23 -3.26
CA ALA A 216 11.54 2.09 -2.27
C ALA A 216 12.42 3.29 -1.89
N GLU A 217 13.71 3.07 -1.66
CA GLU A 217 14.68 4.10 -1.29
C GLU A 217 14.77 5.20 -2.36
N SER A 218 14.82 4.81 -3.64
CA SER A 218 14.93 5.75 -4.77
C SER A 218 13.64 6.51 -5.10
N LEU A 219 12.54 6.23 -4.40
CA LEU A 219 11.26 6.86 -4.68
C LEU A 219 11.21 8.31 -4.18
N VAL A 220 10.96 9.23 -5.11
CA VAL A 220 10.80 10.67 -4.83
C VAL A 220 9.40 10.98 -4.29
N ASN A 221 8.35 10.38 -4.88
CA ASN A 221 6.95 10.69 -4.59
C ASN A 221 6.31 9.71 -3.59
N ARG A 222 6.91 9.55 -2.41
CA ARG A 222 6.48 8.58 -1.38
C ARG A 222 5.04 8.76 -0.92
N HIS A 223 4.58 10.01 -0.82
CA HIS A 223 3.21 10.33 -0.43
C HIS A 223 2.18 9.83 -1.44
N VAL A 224 2.50 9.79 -2.75
CA VAL A 224 1.60 9.20 -3.76
C VAL A 224 1.45 7.70 -3.53
N LEU A 225 2.54 7.00 -3.21
CA LEU A 225 2.49 5.57 -2.88
C LEU A 225 1.67 5.31 -1.60
N TYR A 226 1.84 6.11 -0.56
CA TYR A 226 1.04 5.99 0.66
C TYR A 226 -0.45 6.26 0.41
N LEU A 227 -0.79 7.26 -0.39
CA LEU A 227 -2.18 7.50 -0.81
C LEU A 227 -2.72 6.33 -1.63
N ALA A 228 -1.91 5.76 -2.54
CA ALA A 228 -2.32 4.58 -3.31
C ALA A 228 -2.57 3.38 -2.39
N CYS A 229 -1.74 3.15 -1.37
CA CYS A 229 -1.98 2.12 -0.35
C CYS A 229 -3.31 2.33 0.37
N LEU A 230 -3.59 3.57 0.80
CA LEU A 230 -4.85 3.89 1.47
C LEU A 230 -6.08 3.74 0.58
N PHE A 231 -5.94 3.95 -0.73
CA PHE A 231 -7.07 4.12 -1.65
C PHE A 231 -7.29 2.95 -2.61
N HIS A 232 -6.35 1.99 -2.72
CA HIS A 232 -6.40 0.91 -3.71
C HIS A 232 -7.74 0.14 -3.72
N ASP A 233 -8.30 -0.14 -2.55
CA ASP A 233 -9.54 -0.89 -2.34
C ASP A 233 -10.74 -0.03 -1.94
N MET A 234 -10.65 1.30 -2.05
CA MET A 234 -11.70 2.21 -1.61
C MET A 234 -13.04 1.99 -2.32
N GLY A 235 -13.01 1.51 -3.58
CA GLY A 235 -14.21 1.20 -4.34
C GLY A 235 -14.96 -0.06 -3.88
N LYS A 236 -14.42 -0.86 -2.95
CA LYS A 236 -15.10 -2.09 -2.48
C LYS A 236 -16.40 -1.79 -1.72
N GLY A 237 -16.53 -0.59 -1.16
CA GLY A 237 -17.78 -0.10 -0.57
C GLY A 237 -18.90 0.17 -1.59
N GLU A 238 -18.62 0.09 -2.89
CA GLU A 238 -19.55 0.43 -3.98
C GLU A 238 -19.92 -0.79 -4.85
N GLY A 239 -19.59 -2.03 -4.43
CA GLY A 239 -19.93 -3.27 -5.14
C GLY A 239 -18.90 -3.74 -6.18
N LYS A 240 -19.35 -4.32 -7.31
CA LYS A 240 -18.46 -4.89 -8.35
C LYS A 240 -17.58 -3.83 -9.03
N ASP A 241 -16.45 -4.25 -9.59
CA ASP A 241 -15.47 -3.41 -10.30
C ASP A 241 -14.86 -2.29 -9.42
N HIS A 242 -14.39 -2.70 -8.24
CA HIS A 242 -13.94 -1.79 -7.20
C HIS A 242 -12.72 -0.95 -7.61
N ALA A 243 -11.84 -1.49 -8.46
CA ALA A 243 -10.65 -0.78 -8.92
C ALA A 243 -11.04 0.44 -9.78
N ALA A 244 -11.91 0.26 -10.78
CA ALA A 244 -12.39 1.35 -11.62
C ALA A 244 -13.21 2.38 -10.82
N LYS A 245 -14.06 1.90 -9.91
CA LYS A 245 -14.85 2.79 -9.03
C LYS A 245 -13.97 3.60 -8.09
N GLY A 246 -12.94 2.98 -7.50
CA GLY A 246 -11.96 3.68 -6.67
C GLY A 246 -11.21 4.75 -7.47
N ALA A 247 -10.76 4.41 -8.69
CA ALA A 247 -10.08 5.34 -9.58
C ALA A 247 -10.95 6.57 -9.92
N ALA A 248 -12.24 6.36 -10.19
CA ALA A 248 -13.18 7.44 -10.50
C ALA A 248 -13.37 8.45 -9.34
N MET A 249 -13.03 8.08 -8.10
CA MET A 249 -13.06 9.01 -6.95
C MET A 249 -11.81 9.89 -6.84
N ILE A 250 -10.68 9.43 -7.42
CA ILE A 250 -9.37 10.08 -7.26
C ILE A 250 -9.34 11.52 -7.73
N PRO A 251 -9.92 11.93 -8.87
CA PRO A 251 -9.89 13.33 -9.29
C PRO A 251 -10.47 14.31 -8.25
N LYS A 252 -11.57 13.93 -7.58
CA LYS A 252 -12.18 14.74 -6.52
C LYS A 252 -11.31 14.78 -5.27
N ILE A 253 -10.79 13.63 -4.85
CA ILE A 253 -9.94 13.50 -3.66
C ILE A 253 -8.63 14.27 -3.87
N ALA A 254 -7.97 14.10 -5.01
CA ALA A 254 -6.72 14.74 -5.36
C ALA A 254 -6.85 16.27 -5.38
N LYS A 255 -7.95 16.79 -5.93
CA LYS A 255 -8.25 18.23 -5.89
C LYS A 255 -8.41 18.74 -4.46
N ARG A 256 -9.15 18.01 -3.61
CA ARG A 256 -9.36 18.35 -2.19
C ARG A 256 -8.03 18.36 -1.41
N LEU A 257 -7.19 17.36 -1.64
CA LEU A 257 -5.87 17.25 -0.99
C LEU A 257 -4.85 18.26 -1.51
N GLY A 258 -5.11 18.94 -2.64
CA GLY A 258 -4.16 19.88 -3.25
C GLY A 258 -3.00 19.19 -3.98
N LEU A 259 -3.23 18.00 -4.54
CA LEU A 259 -2.24 17.31 -5.39
C LEU A 259 -2.09 18.01 -6.74
N SER A 260 -0.88 17.97 -7.31
CA SER A 260 -0.65 18.38 -8.69
C SER A 260 -1.36 17.45 -9.68
N ALA A 261 -1.58 17.95 -10.90
CA ALA A 261 -2.23 17.13 -11.95
C ALA A 261 -1.44 15.86 -12.29
N THR A 262 -0.12 15.89 -12.17
CA THR A 262 0.75 14.71 -12.39
C THR A 262 0.57 13.68 -11.28
N GLU A 263 0.62 14.11 -10.02
CA GLU A 263 0.39 13.22 -8.86
C GLU A 263 -1.03 12.62 -8.88
N ALA A 264 -2.04 13.42 -9.24
CA ALA A 264 -3.42 12.96 -9.35
C ALA A 264 -3.58 11.84 -10.38
N LYS A 265 -3.04 12.02 -11.59
CA LYS A 265 -3.07 11.00 -12.65
C LYS A 265 -2.30 9.74 -12.29
N GLN A 266 -1.16 9.89 -11.60
CA GLN A 266 -0.36 8.77 -11.15
C GLN A 266 -1.09 7.97 -10.07
N LEU A 267 -1.70 8.64 -9.10
CA LEU A 267 -2.53 8.02 -8.07
C LEU A 267 -3.75 7.31 -8.67
N GLU A 268 -4.45 7.95 -9.61
CA GLU A 268 -5.60 7.39 -10.32
C GLU A 268 -5.22 6.10 -11.04
N PHE A 269 -4.11 6.12 -11.81
CA PHE A 269 -3.59 4.95 -12.48
C PHE A 269 -3.28 3.81 -11.49
N LEU A 270 -2.62 4.11 -10.37
CA LEU A 270 -2.24 3.11 -9.38
C LEU A 270 -3.46 2.45 -8.74
N VAL A 271 -4.49 3.23 -8.40
CA VAL A 271 -5.74 2.70 -7.83
C VAL A 271 -6.50 1.87 -8.86
N GLU A 272 -6.60 2.33 -10.11
CA GLU A 272 -7.26 1.57 -11.18
C GLU A 272 -6.55 0.25 -11.49
N ASN A 273 -5.21 0.25 -11.45
CA ASN A 273 -4.39 -0.87 -11.93
C ASN A 273 -3.70 -1.65 -10.80
N HIS A 274 -4.11 -1.51 -9.53
CA HIS A 274 -3.44 -2.17 -8.41
C HIS A 274 -3.36 -3.71 -8.55
N LEU A 275 -4.32 -4.34 -9.22
CA LEU A 275 -4.33 -5.78 -9.51
C LEU A 275 -3.52 -6.17 -10.76
N LEU A 276 -3.11 -5.22 -11.60
CA LEU A 276 -2.53 -5.51 -12.91
C LEU A 276 -1.25 -6.35 -12.79
N MET A 277 -0.32 -5.93 -11.92
CA MET A 277 0.98 -6.56 -11.83
C MET A 277 0.92 -7.93 -11.13
N SER A 278 0.04 -8.12 -10.15
CA SER A 278 -0.19 -9.43 -9.53
C SER A 278 -0.81 -10.41 -10.54
N HIS A 279 -1.79 -9.97 -11.33
CA HIS A 279 -2.38 -10.78 -12.39
C HIS A 279 -1.38 -11.16 -13.49
N VAL A 280 -0.58 -10.22 -13.97
CA VAL A 280 0.41 -10.49 -15.03
C VAL A 280 1.52 -11.40 -14.52
N SER A 281 2.03 -11.17 -13.32
CA SER A 281 3.15 -11.96 -12.80
C SER A 281 2.76 -13.38 -12.38
N GLN A 282 1.55 -13.59 -11.85
CA GLN A 282 1.16 -14.87 -11.24
C GLN A 282 0.27 -15.75 -12.12
N ARG A 283 -0.39 -15.20 -13.15
CA ARG A 283 -1.38 -15.93 -13.97
C ARG A 283 -1.03 -16.02 -15.45
N ARG A 284 0.08 -15.43 -15.88
CA ARG A 284 0.51 -15.38 -17.28
C ARG A 284 1.96 -15.81 -17.41
N ASP A 285 2.36 -16.12 -18.64
CA ASP A 285 3.75 -16.43 -18.94
C ASP A 285 4.57 -15.15 -19.08
N ILE A 286 5.32 -14.80 -18.03
CA ILE A 286 6.24 -13.64 -18.03
C ILE A 286 7.45 -13.83 -18.95
N HIS A 287 7.61 -15.01 -19.55
CA HIS A 287 8.62 -15.26 -20.58
C HIS A 287 8.18 -14.82 -21.98
N ASP A 288 6.87 -14.64 -22.21
CA ASP A 288 6.34 -14.06 -23.46
C ASP A 288 6.73 -12.58 -23.56
N TYR A 289 7.60 -12.28 -24.53
CA TYR A 289 8.07 -10.92 -24.77
C TYR A 289 6.95 -9.96 -25.20
N SER A 290 5.94 -10.47 -25.91
CA SER A 290 4.79 -9.66 -26.34
C SER A 290 3.94 -9.22 -25.15
N LEU A 291 3.78 -10.08 -24.14
CA LEU A 291 3.09 -9.77 -22.89
C LEU A 291 3.85 -8.69 -22.11
N VAL A 292 5.17 -8.83 -21.98
CA VAL A 292 6.02 -7.84 -21.30
C VAL A 292 5.94 -6.48 -21.99
N ILE A 293 5.94 -6.43 -23.33
CA ILE A 293 5.74 -5.18 -24.09
C ILE A 293 4.37 -4.57 -23.80
N LYS A 294 3.29 -5.38 -23.81
CA LYS A 294 1.94 -4.88 -23.51
C LYS A 294 1.88 -4.28 -22.11
N PHE A 295 2.44 -4.96 -21.11
CA PHE A 295 2.51 -4.45 -19.75
C PHE A 295 3.37 -3.18 -19.65
N ALA A 296 4.52 -3.13 -20.33
CA ALA A 296 5.37 -1.94 -20.42
C ALA A 296 4.62 -0.73 -21.01
N LYS A 297 3.81 -0.95 -22.05
CA LYS A 297 2.96 0.10 -22.64
C LYS A 297 1.91 0.62 -21.65
N SER A 298 1.35 -0.25 -20.82
CA SER A 298 0.37 0.15 -19.80
C SER A 298 0.99 1.03 -18.71
N VAL A 299 2.15 0.64 -18.17
CA VAL A 299 2.84 1.42 -17.12
C VAL A 299 3.61 2.63 -17.65
N LYS A 300 3.93 2.66 -18.95
CA LYS A 300 4.54 3.77 -19.72
C LYS A 300 5.98 4.16 -19.34
N ASN A 301 6.33 4.23 -18.06
CA ASN A 301 7.63 4.69 -17.57
C ASN A 301 8.08 3.92 -16.31
N LEU A 302 9.37 4.07 -15.98
CA LEU A 302 10.01 3.35 -14.87
C LEU A 302 9.47 3.77 -13.50
N GLU A 303 9.08 5.05 -13.34
CA GLU A 303 8.52 5.56 -12.10
C GLU A 303 7.19 4.87 -11.77
N THR A 304 6.27 4.80 -12.74
CA THR A 304 4.97 4.15 -12.59
C THR A 304 5.12 2.64 -12.37
N LEU A 305 6.05 2.00 -13.09
CA LEU A 305 6.40 0.59 -12.86
C LEU A 305 6.90 0.36 -11.41
N SER A 306 7.73 1.27 -10.90
CA SER A 306 8.29 1.19 -9.54
C SER A 306 7.22 1.35 -8.48
N LEU A 307 6.33 2.32 -8.64
CA LEU A 307 5.19 2.51 -7.75
C LEU A 307 4.25 1.30 -7.75
N LEU A 308 3.90 0.77 -8.92
CA LEU A 308 3.03 -0.39 -9.02
C LEU A 308 3.68 -1.65 -8.42
N TYR A 309 5.00 -1.81 -8.59
CA TYR A 309 5.75 -2.91 -7.98
C TYR A 309 5.73 -2.88 -6.45
N LEU A 310 5.98 -1.71 -5.87
CA LEU A 310 5.93 -1.50 -4.42
C LEU A 310 4.51 -1.65 -3.87
N LEU A 311 3.51 -1.10 -4.56
CA LEU A 311 2.11 -1.22 -4.19
C LEU A 311 1.67 -2.70 -4.17
N THR A 312 2.02 -3.45 -5.23
CA THR A 312 1.69 -4.88 -5.34
C THR A 312 2.37 -5.72 -4.26
N PHE A 313 3.63 -5.39 -3.90
CA PHE A 313 4.30 -6.02 -2.76
C PHE A 313 3.55 -5.76 -1.46
N ALA A 314 3.25 -4.50 -1.17
CA ALA A 314 2.60 -4.09 0.07
C ALA A 314 1.22 -4.71 0.23
N ASP A 315 0.43 -4.75 -0.85
CA ASP A 315 -0.88 -5.42 -0.90
C ASP A 315 -0.75 -6.89 -0.48
N ILE A 316 -0.02 -7.69 -1.27
CA ILE A 316 0.14 -9.13 -1.01
C ILE A 316 0.73 -9.42 0.38
N LYS A 317 1.70 -8.60 0.84
CA LYS A 317 2.37 -8.79 2.13
C LYS A 317 1.47 -8.47 3.32
N SER A 318 0.49 -7.57 3.15
CA SER A 318 -0.39 -7.11 4.22
C SER A 318 -1.74 -7.86 4.29
N VAL A 319 -2.01 -8.81 3.39
CA VAL A 319 -3.19 -9.68 3.46
C VAL A 319 -3.09 -10.65 4.66
N GLY A 320 -1.94 -11.31 4.82
CA GLY A 320 -1.72 -12.33 5.85
C GLY A 320 -0.33 -12.96 5.80
N PRO A 321 0.08 -13.68 6.87
CA PRO A 321 1.45 -14.17 7.04
C PRO A 321 1.93 -15.11 5.91
N ASP A 322 1.04 -15.96 5.39
CA ASP A 322 1.39 -16.99 4.40
C ASP A 322 1.07 -16.58 2.95
N VAL A 323 0.56 -15.36 2.74
CA VAL A 323 0.12 -14.92 1.40
C VAL A 323 1.31 -14.49 0.54
N TRP A 324 2.29 -13.81 1.12
CA TRP A 324 3.55 -13.47 0.46
C TRP A 324 4.55 -14.63 0.53
N THR A 325 4.92 -15.19 -0.62
CA THR A 325 5.88 -16.30 -0.71
C THR A 325 7.08 -15.94 -1.57
N ASN A 326 8.21 -16.64 -1.37
CA ASN A 326 9.42 -16.48 -2.18
C ASN A 326 9.15 -16.64 -3.68
N TRP A 327 8.25 -17.55 -4.05
CA TRP A 327 7.84 -17.77 -5.43
C TRP A 327 7.11 -16.56 -6.02
N LYS A 328 6.12 -15.99 -5.31
CA LYS A 328 5.43 -14.76 -5.76
C LYS A 328 6.40 -13.58 -5.87
N GLY A 329 7.32 -13.45 -4.91
CA GLY A 329 8.37 -12.42 -4.94
C GLY A 329 9.29 -12.55 -6.15
N MET A 330 9.69 -13.77 -6.50
CA MET A 330 10.50 -14.04 -7.69
C MET A 330 9.79 -13.65 -8.99
N LEU A 331 8.50 -14.00 -9.14
CA LEU A 331 7.71 -13.66 -10.32
C LEU A 331 7.53 -12.15 -10.49
N LEU A 332 7.22 -11.44 -9.41
CA LEU A 332 7.10 -9.97 -9.44
C LEU A 332 8.42 -9.30 -9.80
N LYS A 333 9.53 -9.75 -9.19
CA LYS A 333 10.88 -9.26 -9.50
C LYS A 333 11.24 -9.48 -10.97
N GLU A 334 10.97 -10.67 -11.51
CA GLU A 334 11.31 -10.99 -12.90
C GLU A 334 10.49 -10.13 -13.88
N LEU A 335 9.19 -9.96 -13.65
CA LEU A 335 8.35 -9.06 -14.45
C LEU A 335 8.86 -7.62 -14.38
N PHE A 336 9.22 -7.13 -13.19
CA PHE A 336 9.77 -5.79 -13.01
C PHE A 336 11.05 -5.59 -13.84
N ILE A 337 12.03 -6.48 -13.71
CA ILE A 337 13.33 -6.38 -14.41
C ILE A 337 13.15 -6.43 -15.92
N ARG A 338 12.30 -7.34 -16.43
CA ARG A 338 12.03 -7.45 -17.87
C ARG A 338 11.37 -6.20 -18.42
N THR A 339 10.39 -5.67 -17.68
CA THR A 339 9.65 -4.46 -18.09
C THR A 339 10.54 -3.23 -18.05
N ALA A 340 11.37 -3.07 -17.02
CA ALA A 340 12.35 -1.99 -16.92
C ALA A 340 13.30 -1.98 -18.13
N LYS A 341 13.82 -3.14 -18.55
CA LYS A 341 14.65 -3.27 -19.76
C LYS A 341 13.93 -2.86 -21.04
N VAL A 342 12.63 -3.14 -21.16
CA VAL A 342 11.83 -2.70 -22.33
C VAL A 342 11.67 -1.18 -22.33
N LEU A 343 11.39 -0.59 -21.16
CA LEU A 343 11.22 0.86 -21.00
C LEU A 343 12.53 1.62 -21.26
N GLU A 344 13.66 1.15 -20.74
CA GLU A 344 14.99 1.74 -20.97
C GLU A 344 15.39 1.73 -22.44
N ARG A 345 15.00 0.69 -23.20
CA ARG A 345 15.27 0.60 -24.64
C ARG A 345 14.48 1.63 -25.46
N GLY A 346 13.40 2.22 -24.90
CA GLY A 346 12.56 3.22 -25.58
C GLY A 346 11.78 2.71 -26.81
N SER A 347 12.00 1.46 -27.22
CA SER A 347 11.32 0.81 -28.34
C SER A 347 10.36 -0.23 -27.81
N PHE A 348 9.06 0.08 -27.87
CA PHE A 348 7.99 -0.90 -27.65
C PHE A 348 7.78 -1.84 -28.84
N LYS A 349 8.69 -1.84 -29.82
CA LYS A 349 8.72 -2.87 -30.86
C LYS A 349 9.33 -4.13 -30.24
N GLY A 350 8.74 -5.28 -30.57
CA GLY A 350 9.43 -6.56 -30.44
C GLY A 350 10.87 -6.40 -30.93
N GLU A 351 11.85 -6.92 -30.20
CA GLU A 351 13.17 -7.11 -30.79
C GLU A 351 12.92 -7.96 -32.04
N ASP A 352 13.31 -7.47 -33.22
CA ASP A 352 13.13 -8.22 -34.46
C ASP A 352 13.67 -9.64 -34.22
N PRO A 353 12.83 -10.68 -34.34
CA PRO A 353 13.23 -12.05 -34.09
C PRO A 353 14.53 -12.43 -34.78
N LEU A 354 14.75 -11.93 -36.00
CA LEU A 354 15.95 -12.16 -36.78
C LEU A 354 17.16 -11.43 -36.19
N ALA A 355 16.98 -10.19 -35.71
CA ALA A 355 18.02 -9.44 -35.03
C ALA A 355 18.40 -10.09 -33.68
N ARG A 356 17.42 -10.60 -32.94
CA ARG A 356 17.65 -11.35 -31.69
C ARG A 356 18.38 -12.65 -31.95
N GLN A 357 17.92 -13.43 -32.92
CA GLN A 357 18.54 -14.69 -33.32
C GLN A 357 20.01 -14.47 -33.69
N LYS A 358 20.29 -13.45 -34.53
CA LYS A 358 21.67 -13.08 -34.89
C LYS A 358 22.54 -12.76 -33.68
N ARG A 359 22.04 -11.93 -32.75
CA ARG A 359 22.78 -11.62 -31.51
C ARG A 359 23.04 -12.84 -30.64
N VAL A 360 22.04 -13.68 -30.43
CA VAL A 360 22.18 -14.89 -29.61
C VAL A 360 23.19 -15.84 -30.24
N ILE A 361 23.17 -16.01 -31.57
CA ILE A 361 24.16 -16.81 -32.30
C ILE A 361 25.56 -16.23 -32.11
N GLU A 362 25.76 -14.92 -32.23
CA GLU A 362 27.08 -14.29 -32.00
C GLU A 362 27.59 -14.48 -30.57
N GLU A 363 26.72 -14.35 -29.58
CA GLU A 363 27.06 -14.56 -28.16
C GLU A 363 27.43 -16.03 -27.88
N VAL A 364 26.69 -16.99 -28.47
CA VAL A 364 26.98 -18.44 -28.37
C VAL A 364 28.33 -18.76 -29.02
N LEU A 365 28.59 -18.22 -30.22
CA LEU A 365 29.87 -18.36 -30.91
C LEU A 365 31.04 -17.84 -30.05
N ARG A 366 30.83 -16.73 -29.33
CA ARG A 366 31.83 -16.18 -28.40
C ARG A 366 32.07 -17.10 -27.21
N LEU A 367 31.02 -17.70 -26.64
CA LEU A 367 31.10 -18.60 -25.49
C LEU A 367 31.74 -19.95 -25.81
N LEU A 368 31.49 -20.49 -27.00
CA LEU A 368 32.09 -21.75 -27.47
C LEU A 368 33.53 -21.59 -27.94
N GLY A 369 33.93 -20.37 -28.35
CA GLY A 369 35.28 -20.07 -28.78
C GLY A 369 35.72 -20.91 -29.98
N SER A 370 36.92 -21.51 -29.91
CA SER A 370 37.46 -22.41 -30.94
C SER A 370 37.11 -23.88 -30.73
N LYS A 371 36.32 -24.23 -29.71
CA LYS A 371 36.01 -25.63 -29.38
C LYS A 371 35.14 -26.32 -30.44
N ILE A 372 34.29 -25.55 -31.11
CA ILE A 372 33.40 -26.03 -32.18
C ILE A 372 33.52 -25.06 -33.34
N SER A 373 33.49 -25.57 -34.58
CA SER A 373 33.61 -24.72 -35.76
C SER A 373 32.44 -23.72 -35.82
N ARG A 374 32.74 -22.46 -36.17
CA ARG A 374 31.69 -21.42 -36.31
C ARG A 374 30.61 -21.80 -37.31
N ARG A 375 30.97 -22.59 -38.33
CA ARG A 375 30.07 -23.10 -39.35
C ARG A 375 29.07 -24.11 -38.78
N ASN A 376 29.53 -25.05 -37.96
CA ASN A 376 28.66 -26.05 -37.33
C ASN A 376 27.70 -25.40 -36.34
N VAL A 377 28.18 -24.48 -35.50
CA VAL A 377 27.32 -23.74 -34.57
C VAL A 377 26.21 -22.99 -35.30
N ARG A 378 26.52 -22.31 -36.41
CA ARG A 378 25.51 -21.62 -37.22
C ARG A 378 24.52 -22.60 -37.85
N ALA A 379 24.99 -23.68 -38.45
CA ALA A 379 24.12 -24.68 -39.08
C ALA A 379 23.13 -25.33 -38.08
N ILE A 380 23.58 -25.62 -36.86
CA ILE A 380 22.73 -26.17 -35.79
C ILE A 380 21.70 -25.14 -35.33
N LEU A 381 22.10 -23.88 -35.15
CA LEU A 381 21.18 -22.86 -34.62
C LEU A 381 20.21 -22.33 -35.69
N GLU A 382 20.59 -22.31 -36.96
CA GLU A 382 19.71 -21.89 -38.07
C GLU A 382 18.54 -22.86 -38.30
N THR A 383 18.62 -24.11 -37.84
CA THR A 383 17.54 -25.10 -37.93
C THR A 383 16.58 -25.06 -36.74
N MET A 384 16.91 -24.30 -35.68
CA MET A 384 16.10 -24.23 -34.46
C MET A 384 14.94 -23.23 -34.61
N PRO A 385 13.76 -23.52 -34.04
CA PRO A 385 12.61 -22.61 -34.10
C PRO A 385 12.86 -21.33 -33.30
N GLU A 386 12.18 -20.24 -33.66
CA GLU A 386 12.31 -18.93 -32.98
C GLU A 386 12.09 -19.02 -31.46
N SER A 387 11.15 -19.85 -31.03
CA SER A 387 10.83 -20.11 -29.62
C SER A 387 12.04 -20.61 -28.82
N TYR A 388 13.00 -21.28 -29.46
CA TYR A 388 14.24 -21.75 -28.83
C TYR A 388 15.13 -20.57 -28.38
N PHE A 389 15.24 -19.53 -29.21
CA PHE A 389 16.00 -18.30 -28.90
C PHE A 389 15.31 -17.38 -27.89
N LEU A 390 14.00 -17.58 -27.71
CA LEU A 390 13.20 -16.89 -26.69
C LEU A 390 13.28 -17.61 -25.33
N GLY A 391 13.27 -18.94 -25.33
CA GLY A 391 13.22 -19.78 -24.13
C GLY A 391 14.56 -20.02 -23.44
N PHE A 392 15.70 -19.93 -24.14
CA PHE A 392 17.01 -20.29 -23.57
C PHE A 392 18.03 -19.14 -23.62
N SER A 393 18.88 -19.06 -22.60
CA SER A 393 19.98 -18.08 -22.55
C SER A 393 21.15 -18.52 -23.45
N PRO A 394 22.00 -17.60 -23.94
CA PRO A 394 23.16 -17.94 -24.77
C PRO A 394 24.09 -18.98 -24.14
N ARG A 395 24.30 -18.95 -22.81
CA ARG A 395 25.08 -19.97 -22.10
C ARG A 395 24.44 -21.36 -22.17
N LYS A 396 23.12 -21.45 -22.04
CA LYS A 396 22.39 -22.72 -22.08
C LYS A 396 22.33 -23.28 -23.50
N ILE A 397 22.17 -22.41 -24.49
CA ILE A 397 22.26 -22.77 -25.91
C ILE A 397 23.67 -23.26 -26.25
N ALA A 398 24.72 -22.58 -25.79
CA ALA A 398 26.11 -23.04 -25.98
C ALA A 398 26.33 -24.44 -25.39
N TYR A 399 25.80 -24.69 -24.19
CA TYR A 399 25.83 -26.02 -23.59
C TYR A 399 25.11 -27.07 -24.45
N HIS A 400 23.90 -26.77 -24.96
CA HIS A 400 23.18 -27.70 -25.85
C HIS A 400 23.95 -27.99 -27.15
N VAL A 401 24.58 -26.98 -27.76
CA VAL A 401 25.39 -27.16 -28.97
C VAL A 401 26.59 -28.06 -28.68
N GLY A 402 27.25 -27.93 -27.53
CA GLY A 402 28.34 -28.83 -27.10
C GLY A 402 27.92 -30.20 -26.61
N LEU A 403 26.63 -30.55 -26.66
CA LEU A 403 26.14 -31.93 -26.48
C LEU A 403 25.87 -32.63 -27.82
N ILE A 404 25.74 -31.86 -28.90
CA ILE A 404 25.44 -32.35 -30.25
C ILE A 404 26.73 -32.66 -31.02
N GLU A 405 27.78 -31.88 -30.77
CA GLU A 405 29.17 -32.10 -31.21
C GLU A 405 30.00 -32.58 -30.03
#